data_AF-A0A7K2NQQ5-F1
#
_entry.id   AF-A0A7K2NQQ5-F1
#
_cell.length_a   1.000
_cell.length_b   1.000
_cell.length_c   1.000
_cell.angle_alpha   90.00
_cell.angle_beta   90.00
_cell.angle_gamma   90.00
#
_symmetry.space_group_name_H-M   'P 1'
#
loop_
_entity.id
_entity.type
_entity.pdbx_description
1 polymer ?
#
loop_
_entity_poly.entity_id
_entity_poly.type
_entity_poly.pdbx_seq_one_letter_code
_entity_poly.pdbx_strand_id
1 'polypeptide(L)' 'MATEIQTRADVQTVAVIGAAGKMGQRVSNNLVDSDFRVLFSEASPKGQELIRDLGRELTESAAAAAEADV' A
#
# COMPACT_ATOMS: atom_id res chain seq x y z
N MET A 1 -35.32 -20.81 7.13
CA MET A 1 -34.47 -20.45 5.97
C MET A 1 -33.49 -19.41 6.49
N ALA A 2 -32.32 -19.84 6.96
CA ALA A 2 -31.31 -18.91 7.46
C ALA A 2 -30.51 -18.41 6.25
N THR A 3 -30.58 -17.11 5.98
CA THR A 3 -29.71 -16.46 5.00
C THR A 3 -28.39 -16.17 5.69
N GLU A 4 -27.35 -16.93 5.34
CA GLU A 4 -25.98 -16.56 5.64
C GLU A 4 -25.64 -15.27 4.89
N ILE A 5 -25.30 -14.22 5.62
CA ILE A 5 -24.62 -13.05 5.05
C ILE A 5 -23.13 -13.42 5.05
N GLN A 6 -22.61 -13.81 3.89
CA GLN A 6 -21.17 -13.86 3.68
C GLN A 6 -20.66 -12.44 3.46
N THR A 7 -20.14 -11.82 4.52
CA THR A 7 -19.27 -10.66 4.36
C THR A 7 -17.94 -11.18 3.85
N ARG A 8 -17.68 -11.11 2.54
CA ARG A 8 -16.29 -10.99 2.12
C ARG A 8 -15.78 -9.73 2.79
N ALA A 9 -14.82 -9.83 3.69
CA ALA A 9 -14.03 -8.67 4.02
C ALA A 9 -13.31 -8.31 2.71
N ASP A 10 -13.85 -7.33 1.98
CA ASP A 10 -13.15 -6.82 0.81
C ASP A 10 -11.76 -6.38 1.28
N VAL A 11 -10.73 -6.89 0.61
CA VAL A 11 -9.34 -6.55 0.94
C VAL A 11 -9.19 -5.05 0.71
N GLN A 12 -9.06 -4.29 1.79
CA GLN A 12 -8.89 -2.85 1.70
C GLN A 12 -7.56 -2.52 1.03
N THR A 13 -7.59 -1.53 0.15
CA THR A 13 -6.43 -1.00 -0.55
C THR A 13 -5.90 0.23 0.18
N VAL A 14 -4.62 0.21 0.57
CA VAL A 14 -3.98 1.29 1.32
C VAL A 14 -2.84 1.90 0.49
N ALA A 15 -2.89 3.21 0.25
CA ALA A 15 -1.81 3.92 -0.41
C ALA A 15 -0.85 4.55 0.61
N VAL A 16 0.44 4.22 0.50
CA VAL A 16 1.48 4.89 1.30
C VAL A 16 2.20 5.90 0.44
N ILE A 17 1.83 7.17 0.59
CA ILE A 17 2.52 8.29 -0.07
C ILE A 17 3.78 8.67 0.72
N GLY A 18 4.92 8.74 0.03
CA GLY A 18 6.23 8.90 0.68
C GLY A 18 6.72 7.60 1.33
N ALA A 19 6.48 6.45 0.66
CA ALA A 19 6.71 5.11 1.17
C ALA A 19 8.15 4.81 1.61
N ALA A 20 9.14 5.58 1.16
CA ALA A 20 10.55 5.41 1.51
C ALA A 20 11.08 6.46 2.50
N GLY A 21 10.28 7.47 2.85
CA GLY A 21 10.64 8.45 3.87
C GLY A 21 10.81 7.80 5.25
N LYS A 22 11.41 8.50 6.22
CA LYS A 22 11.65 7.94 7.57
C LYS A 22 10.39 7.35 8.23
N MET A 23 9.27 8.07 8.11
CA MET A 23 7.99 7.59 8.65
C MET A 23 7.32 6.61 7.69
N GLY A 24 7.28 6.92 6.40
CA GLY A 24 6.65 6.05 5.39
C GLY A 24 7.27 4.67 5.34
N GLN A 25 8.59 4.53 5.41
CA GLN A 25 9.27 3.23 5.39
C GLN A 25 8.86 2.35 6.58
N ARG A 26 8.70 2.94 7.78
CA ARG A 26 8.24 2.20 8.96
C ARG A 26 6.81 1.69 8.78
N VAL A 27 5.93 2.50 8.18
CA VAL A 27 4.55 2.12 7.87
C VAL A 27 4.53 1.05 6.77
N SER A 28 5.23 1.29 5.67
CA SER A 28 5.38 0.34 4.54
C SER A 28 5.89 -1.01 5.01
N ASN A 29 6.88 -1.05 5.90
CA ASN A 29 7.44 -2.29 6.44
C ASN A 29 6.50 -3.04 7.38
N ASN A 30 5.52 -2.37 8.00
CA ASN A 30 4.52 -3.04 8.81
C ASN A 30 3.37 -3.58 7.94
N LEU A 31 2.95 -2.79 6.95
CA LEU A 31 1.81 -3.14 6.09
C LEU A 31 2.09 -4.32 5.14
N VAL A 32 3.35 -4.64 4.85
CA VAL A 32 3.69 -5.78 3.97
C VAL A 32 3.32 -7.14 4.58
N ASP A 33 3.24 -7.22 5.91
CA ASP A 33 2.87 -8.44 6.62
C ASP A 33 1.35 -8.48 6.93
N SER A 34 0.59 -7.51 6.42
CA SER A 34 -0.85 -7.40 6.65
C SER A 34 -1.67 -7.99 5.50
N ASP A 35 -2.96 -8.19 5.75
CA ASP A 35 -3.91 -8.65 4.73
C ASP A 35 -4.37 -7.54 3.78
N PHE A 36 -3.83 -6.32 3.89
CA PHE A 36 -4.18 -5.20 3.00
C PHE A 36 -3.47 -5.32 1.65
N ARG A 37 -4.13 -4.82 0.60
CA ARG A 37 -3.45 -4.53 -0.66
C ARG A 37 -2.75 -3.19 -0.52
N VAL A 38 -1.42 -3.18 -0.57
CA VAL A 38 -0.64 -1.95 -0.33
C VAL A 38 -0.09 -1.38 -1.64
N LEU A 39 -0.32 -0.10 -1.88
CA LEU A 39 0.24 0.65 -3.00
C LEU A 39 1.33 1.58 -2.48
N PHE A 40 2.58 1.38 -2.93
CA PHE A 40 3.70 2.21 -2.48
C PHE A 40 3.95 3.35 -3.46
N SER A 41 3.95 4.58 -2.98
CA SER A 41 4.27 5.75 -3.80
C SER A 41 5.41 6.55 -3.20
N GLU A 42 6.39 6.89 -4.03
CA GLU A 42 7.57 7.64 -3.60
C GLU A 42 8.06 8.55 -4.73
N ALA A 43 8.28 9.83 -4.40
CA ALA A 43 8.69 10.83 -5.37
C ALA A 43 10.22 10.93 -5.50
N SER A 44 10.95 10.67 -4.42
CA SER A 44 12.41 10.82 -4.43
C SER A 44 13.08 9.66 -5.20
N PRO A 45 14.01 9.93 -6.13
CA PRO A 45 14.67 8.86 -6.90
C PRO A 45 15.35 7.81 -6.02
N LYS A 46 16.07 8.26 -4.99
CA LYS A 46 16.69 7.37 -4.00
C LYS A 46 15.68 6.51 -3.24
N GLY A 47 14.52 7.09 -2.88
CA GLY A 47 13.46 6.35 -2.22
C GLY A 47 12.82 5.32 -3.13
N GLN A 48 12.66 5.65 -4.42
CA GLN A 48 12.16 4.72 -5.41
C GLN A 48 13.11 3.53 -5.62
N GLU A 49 14.42 3.76 -5.72
CA GLU A 49 15.44 2.70 -5.75
C GLU A 49 15.30 1.80 -4.52
N LEU A 50 15.23 2.38 -3.33
CA LEU A 50 15.07 1.63 -2.09
C LEU A 50 13.79 0.77 -2.06
N ILE A 51 12.66 1.27 -2.54
CA ILE A 51 11.41 0.49 -2.61
C ILE A 51 11.56 -0.70 -3.57
N ARG A 52 12.19 -0.49 -4.73
CA ARG A 52 12.46 -1.57 -5.70
C ARG A 52 13.44 -2.61 -5.16
N ASP A 53 14.49 -2.18 -4.46
CA ASP A 53 15.47 -3.07 -3.82
C ASP A 53 14.84 -3.95 -2.73
N LEU A 54 13.78 -3.46 -2.08
CA LEU A 54 12.95 -4.23 -1.15
C LEU A 54 11.97 -5.18 -1.86
N GLY A 55 12.03 -5.29 -3.19
CA GLY A 55 11.17 -6.16 -3.99
C GLY A 55 9.74 -5.66 -4.16
N ARG A 56 9.50 -4.36 -3.98
CA ARG A 56 8.17 -3.74 -4.04
C ARG A 56 7.99 -2.93 -5.31
N GLU A 57 6.76 -2.90 -5.81
CA GLU A 57 6.38 -2.08 -6.97
C GLU A 57 5.94 -0.69 -6.53
N LEU A 58 6.22 0.30 -7.40
CA LEU A 58 5.81 1.69 -7.19
C LEU A 58 4.55 1.98 -8.00
N THR A 59 3.63 2.69 -7.36
CA THR A 59 2.43 3.25 -7.99
C THR A 59 2.57 4.77 -8.03
N GLU A 60 2.22 5.37 -9.15
CA GLU A 60 2.14 6.82 -9.29
C GLU A 60 1.14 7.38 -8.26
N SER A 61 1.45 8.52 -7.63
CA SER A 61 0.70 9.00 -6.46
C SER A 61 -0.76 9.30 -6.76
N ALA A 62 -1.08 9.90 -7.91
CA ALA A 62 -2.47 10.18 -8.27
C ALA A 62 -3.23 8.88 -8.61
N ALA A 63 -2.58 7.93 -9.28
CA ALA A 63 -3.16 6.61 -9.52
C ALA A 63 -3.43 5.85 -8.20
N ALA A 64 -2.47 5.86 -7.27
CA ALA A 64 -2.62 5.23 -5.97
C ALA A 64 -3.77 5.84 -5.16
N ALA A 65 -3.86 7.18 -5.14
CA ALA A 65 -4.93 7.89 -4.44
C ALA A 65 -6.32 7.68 -5.07
N ALA A 66 -6.38 7.45 -6.39
CA ALA A 66 -7.64 7.16 -7.08
C ALA A 66 -8.16 5.74 -6.80
N GLU A 67 -7.27 4.81 -6.46
CA GLU A 67 -7.60 3.40 -6.24
C GLU A 67 -7.75 3.03 -4.76
N ALA A 68 -7.05 3.71 -3.85
CA ALA A 68 -7.01 3.34 -2.45
C ALA A 68 -8.30 3.71 -1.68
N ASP A 69 -8.64 2.85 -0.72
CA ASP A 69 -9.67 3.10 0.28
C ASP A 69 -9.14 4.01 1.41
N VAL A 70 -7.81 3.99 1.62
CA VAL A 70 -7.08 4.74 2.65
C VAL A 70 -5.83 5.41 2.06
#